data_AF-X1GD19-F1
#
_entry.id   AF-X1GD19-F1
#
_cell.length_a   1.000
_cell.length_b   1.000
_cell.length_c   1.000
_cell.angle_alpha   90.00
_cell.angle_beta   90.00
_cell.angle_gamma   90.00
#
_symmetry.space_group_name_H-M   'P 1'
#
loop_
_entity.id
_entity.type
_entity.pdbx_description
1 polymer ?
#
loop_
_entity_poly.entity_id
_entity_poly.type
_entity_poly.pdbx_seq_one_letter_code
_entity_poly.pdbx_strand_id
1 'polypeptide(L)'
;MADVYDIRNIDFEFAFSVNNLVPGAVVRSGATAAGSLTDPYMLDSDSILEVCGVQLIGPVDGGTNARQKLEHVKLVIAGDSYPHVVFNELMAPPINEFSPNIGPFFDNGSKLCFNIGRPILAGGSPADATPKVGPRKTLGIEVKAPAAGDGGATVDQDLTVRVTVAEVKGEETAKRILEHYEAIVAGDAVRQSFELIDLERNLSATYDKDVAFSVKNWTKLHGGMDANKPRIWPYVSYSQNMANTTL
;
A
#
# COMPACT_ATOMS: atom_id res chain seq x y z
N MET A 1 -7.33 -26.90 -11.40
CA MET A 1 -6.36 -25.92 -10.88
C MET A 1 -7.01 -25.24 -9.70
N ALA A 2 -6.30 -25.06 -8.58
CA ALA A 2 -6.89 -24.39 -7.43
C ALA A 2 -7.05 -22.89 -7.75
N ASP A 3 -8.30 -22.42 -7.77
CA ASP A 3 -8.62 -20.99 -7.80
C ASP A 3 -8.06 -20.37 -6.51
N VAL A 4 -7.09 -19.45 -6.59
CA VAL A 4 -6.50 -18.82 -5.39
C VAL A 4 -6.95 -17.36 -5.33
N TYR A 5 -7.91 -17.11 -4.45
CA TYR A 5 -8.08 -15.81 -3.80
C TYR A 5 -7.50 -15.93 -2.40
N ASP A 6 -6.60 -15.02 -2.06
CA ASP A 6 -5.99 -15.01 -0.73
C ASP A 6 -5.85 -13.57 -0.21
N ILE A 7 -6.11 -13.42 1.09
CA ILE A 7 -5.76 -12.22 1.84
C ILE A 7 -4.64 -12.61 2.79
N ARG A 8 -3.45 -12.09 2.52
CA ARG A 8 -2.24 -12.52 3.22
C ARG A 8 -1.27 -11.37 3.45
N ASN A 9 -0.26 -11.65 4.27
CA ASN A 9 0.84 -10.74 4.51
C ASN A 9 2.03 -11.08 3.62
N ILE A 10 2.73 -10.04 3.16
CA ILE A 10 4.04 -10.10 2.52
C ILE A 10 4.98 -9.28 3.37
N ASP A 11 6.07 -9.90 3.83
CA ASP A 11 7.07 -9.24 4.65
C ASP A 11 8.28 -8.84 3.78
N PHE A 12 8.68 -7.59 3.88
CA PHE A 12 9.90 -7.06 3.29
C PHE A 12 10.89 -6.73 4.40
N GLU A 13 12.00 -7.45 4.42
CA GLU A 13 13.00 -7.39 5.49
C GLU A 13 14.21 -6.55 5.10
N PHE A 14 14.66 -5.76 6.06
CA PHE A 14 15.83 -4.89 5.97
C PHE A 14 16.72 -5.12 7.19
N ALA A 15 17.90 -5.71 6.96
CA ALA A 15 18.93 -6.01 7.95
C ALA A 15 19.85 -4.80 8.18
N PHE A 16 19.29 -3.71 8.71
CA PHE A 16 20.07 -2.52 9.03
C PHE A 16 21.04 -2.74 10.18
N SER A 17 20.83 -3.76 11.04
CA SER A 17 21.83 -4.15 12.05
C SER A 17 23.15 -4.65 11.47
N VAL A 18 23.16 -5.06 10.20
CA VAL A 18 24.36 -5.52 9.50
C VAL A 18 24.93 -4.43 8.61
N ASN A 19 24.07 -3.71 7.87
CA ASN A 19 24.51 -2.83 6.78
C ASN A 19 24.28 -1.34 7.02
N ASN A 20 23.62 -0.95 8.12
CA ASN A 20 23.27 0.41 8.52
C ASN A 20 22.59 1.26 7.42
N LEU A 21 21.41 1.81 7.69
CA LEU A 21 20.87 2.87 6.84
C LEU A 21 21.38 4.22 7.33
N VAL A 22 22.39 4.75 6.63
CA VAL A 22 23.02 6.03 6.98
C VAL A 22 22.06 7.21 6.75
N PRO A 23 22.24 8.34 7.47
CA PRO A 23 21.35 9.50 7.34
C PRO A 23 21.17 9.96 5.88
N GLY A 24 19.92 10.18 5.47
CA GLY A 24 19.54 10.62 4.12
C GLY A 24 19.57 9.53 3.04
N ALA A 25 20.06 8.32 3.35
CA ALA A 25 20.09 7.23 2.40
C ALA A 25 18.69 6.66 2.14
N VAL A 26 18.53 6.13 0.92
CA VAL A 26 17.33 5.43 0.47
C VAL A 26 17.73 4.00 0.12
N VAL A 27 16.95 3.04 0.61
CA VAL A 27 17.06 1.62 0.23
C VAL A 27 15.74 1.14 -0.35
N ARG A 28 15.80 0.20 -1.29
CA ARG A 28 14.63 -0.46 -1.86
C ARG A 28 14.74 -1.98 -1.70
N SER A 29 13.61 -2.67 -1.71
CA SER A 29 13.56 -4.14 -1.81
C SER A 29 14.46 -4.65 -2.93
N GLY A 30 15.24 -5.71 -2.67
CA GLY A 30 16.22 -6.30 -3.58
C GLY A 30 17.56 -5.55 -3.67
N ALA A 31 17.73 -4.44 -2.95
CA ALA A 31 19.01 -3.73 -2.88
C ALA A 31 19.96 -4.40 -1.86
N THR A 32 20.82 -5.29 -2.35
CA THR A 32 21.81 -6.02 -1.54
C THR A 32 22.83 -5.11 -0.85
N ALA A 33 23.25 -4.02 -1.50
CA ALA A 33 24.29 -3.13 -0.97
C ALA A 33 23.88 -2.27 0.24
N ALA A 34 22.58 -2.22 0.57
CA ALA A 34 22.03 -1.32 1.59
C ALA A 34 21.17 -2.05 2.63
N GLY A 35 21.35 -3.37 2.75
CA GLY A 35 20.73 -4.18 3.80
C GLY A 35 19.33 -4.70 3.50
N SER A 36 18.78 -4.54 2.30
CA SER A 36 17.54 -5.24 1.95
C SER A 36 17.83 -6.73 1.80
N LEU A 37 17.04 -7.57 2.50
CA LEU A 37 17.11 -9.03 2.40
C LEU A 37 16.05 -9.62 1.46
N THR A 38 14.97 -8.88 1.22
CA THR A 38 13.83 -9.37 0.44
C THR A 38 13.76 -8.68 -0.92
N ASP A 39 13.75 -9.49 -1.98
CA ASP A 39 13.46 -9.02 -3.34
C ASP A 39 12.03 -8.48 -3.47
N PRO A 40 11.75 -7.60 -4.45
CA PRO A 40 10.39 -7.21 -4.77
C PRO A 40 9.52 -8.45 -5.06
N TYR A 41 8.30 -8.49 -4.51
CA TYR A 41 7.32 -9.53 -4.78
C TYR A 41 6.81 -9.41 -6.22
N MET A 42 7.04 -10.45 -7.04
CA MET A 42 6.67 -10.47 -8.45
C MET A 42 5.34 -11.19 -8.65
N LEU A 43 4.38 -10.53 -9.29
CA LEU A 43 3.11 -11.15 -9.67
C LEU A 43 3.28 -12.02 -10.92
N ASP A 44 2.55 -13.13 -10.94
CA ASP A 44 2.39 -13.99 -12.12
C ASP A 44 1.71 -13.26 -13.28
N SER A 45 1.68 -13.91 -14.46
CA SER A 45 1.14 -13.34 -15.68
C SER A 45 -0.37 -13.14 -15.70
N ASP A 46 -1.07 -13.76 -14.76
CA ASP A 46 -2.52 -13.77 -14.61
C ASP A 46 -2.96 -13.40 -13.18
N SER A 47 -2.04 -12.90 -12.35
CA SER A 47 -2.34 -12.41 -11.00
C SER A 47 -2.59 -10.91 -10.97
N ILE A 48 -3.49 -10.49 -10.09
CA ILE A 48 -3.76 -9.10 -9.72
C ILE A 48 -3.74 -8.95 -8.20
N LEU A 49 -3.34 -7.79 -7.71
CA LEU A 49 -3.19 -7.54 -6.28
C LEU A 49 -3.66 -6.13 -5.91
N GLU A 50 -4.22 -6.02 -4.71
CA GLU A 50 -4.55 -4.78 -4.02
C GLU A 50 -3.88 -4.71 -2.66
N VAL A 51 -3.28 -3.58 -2.32
CA VAL A 51 -2.63 -3.37 -1.02
C VAL A 51 -3.64 -2.77 -0.02
N CYS A 52 -4.03 -3.52 1.00
CA CYS A 52 -5.05 -3.06 1.96
C CYS A 52 -4.47 -2.46 3.24
N GLY A 53 -3.26 -2.86 3.65
CA GLY A 53 -2.66 -2.33 4.87
C GLY A 53 -1.16 -2.51 4.96
N VAL A 54 -0.55 -1.77 5.88
CA VAL A 54 0.90 -1.82 6.14
C VAL A 54 1.19 -1.77 7.64
N GLN A 55 2.29 -2.39 8.05
CA GLN A 55 2.83 -2.37 9.41
C GLN A 55 4.36 -2.28 9.35
N LEU A 56 4.93 -1.54 10.31
CA LEU A 56 6.37 -1.40 10.50
C LEU A 56 6.77 -2.04 11.82
N ILE A 57 7.42 -3.20 11.72
CA ILE A 57 7.98 -3.94 12.85
C ILE A 57 9.46 -3.56 12.94
N GLY A 58 9.84 -2.86 14.01
CA GLY A 58 11.12 -2.15 14.05
C GLY A 58 11.10 -0.86 13.22
N PRO A 59 12.26 -0.20 13.06
CA PRO A 59 13.49 -0.40 13.83
C PRO A 59 13.31 0.11 15.28
N VAL A 60 13.71 -0.67 16.30
CA VAL A 60 13.61 -0.27 17.72
C VAL A 60 14.99 -0.37 18.37
N ASP A 61 15.45 0.73 18.95
CA ASP A 61 16.69 0.82 19.72
C ASP A 61 16.57 0.00 21.02
N GLY A 62 17.42 -1.01 21.20
CA GLY A 62 17.35 -1.93 22.33
C GLY A 62 17.73 -1.32 23.69
N GLY A 63 18.40 -0.16 23.72
CA GLY A 63 18.77 0.52 24.96
C GLY A 63 17.67 1.44 25.48
N THR A 64 16.98 2.14 24.57
CA THR A 64 15.94 3.12 24.88
C THR A 64 14.52 2.59 24.71
N ASN A 65 14.36 1.44 24.04
CA ASN A 65 13.07 0.92 23.55
C ASN A 65 12.29 1.92 22.67
N ALA A 66 12.98 2.92 22.11
CA ALA A 66 12.39 3.89 21.21
C ALA A 66 12.52 3.42 19.76
N ARG A 67 11.55 3.78 18.91
CA ARG A 67 11.67 3.56 17.46
C ARG A 67 12.74 4.46 16.87
N GLN A 68 13.59 3.92 16.00
CA GLN A 68 14.50 4.73 15.19
C GLN A 68 13.71 5.42 14.08
N LYS A 69 14.01 6.70 13.85
CA LYS A 69 13.21 7.56 12.97
C LYS A 69 13.42 7.19 11.51
N LEU A 70 12.33 7.13 10.76
CA LEU A 70 12.33 7.00 9.31
C LEU A 70 11.74 8.29 8.72
N GLU A 71 12.34 8.80 7.64
CA GLU A 71 11.74 9.95 6.93
C GLU A 71 10.49 9.50 6.21
N HIS A 72 10.59 8.40 5.47
CA HIS A 72 9.45 7.76 4.85
C HIS A 72 9.68 6.28 4.57
N VAL A 73 8.57 5.58 4.45
CA VAL A 73 8.42 4.30 3.80
C VAL A 73 7.37 4.46 2.72
N LYS A 74 7.64 3.91 1.53
CA LYS A 74 6.74 3.98 0.36
C LYS A 74 6.61 2.60 -0.26
N LEU A 75 5.45 2.35 -0.86
CA LEU A 75 5.29 1.24 -1.79
C LEU A 75 6.07 1.54 -3.07
N VAL A 76 6.64 0.52 -3.68
CA VAL A 76 7.28 0.57 -5.00
C VAL A 76 6.50 -0.37 -5.92
N ILE A 77 5.82 0.16 -6.92
CA ILE A 77 4.99 -0.62 -7.84
C ILE A 77 5.63 -0.54 -9.23
N ALA A 78 5.95 -1.71 -9.80
CA ALA A 78 6.61 -1.81 -11.10
C ALA A 78 7.94 -1.01 -11.22
N GLY A 79 8.65 -0.83 -10.10
CA GLY A 79 9.91 -0.08 -10.03
C GLY A 79 9.76 1.40 -9.65
N ASP A 80 8.55 1.95 -9.70
CA ASP A 80 8.27 3.35 -9.38
C ASP A 80 7.70 3.50 -7.97
N SER A 81 8.15 4.53 -7.24
CA SER A 81 7.61 4.83 -5.91
C SER A 81 6.16 5.30 -6.04
N TYR A 82 5.26 4.66 -5.29
CA TYR A 82 3.84 5.03 -5.25
C TYR A 82 3.67 6.34 -4.45
N PRO A 83 3.23 7.44 -5.09
CA PRO A 83 3.36 8.77 -4.48
C PRO A 83 2.27 9.10 -3.47
N HIS A 84 1.17 8.35 -3.44
CA HIS A 84 -0.03 8.72 -2.69
C HIS A 84 -0.10 8.11 -1.29
N VAL A 85 0.71 7.10 -1.00
CA VAL A 85 0.77 6.43 0.31
C VAL A 85 2.20 6.51 0.82
N VAL A 86 2.40 7.41 1.79
CA VAL A 86 3.67 7.68 2.44
C VAL A 86 3.44 7.62 3.94
N PHE A 87 4.22 6.79 4.63
CA PHE A 87 4.11 6.59 6.06
C PHE A 87 5.50 6.53 6.70
N ASN A 88 5.57 6.55 8.02
CA ASN A 88 6.80 6.40 8.79
C ASN A 88 6.53 5.51 10.02
N GLU A 89 7.54 5.36 10.89
CA GLU A 89 7.52 4.49 12.06
C GLU A 89 6.41 4.81 13.08
N LEU A 90 5.84 6.02 13.02
CA LEU A 90 4.76 6.48 13.92
C LEU A 90 3.36 6.17 13.37
N MET A 91 3.20 6.11 12.05
CA MET A 91 1.89 5.97 11.41
C MET A 91 1.43 4.52 11.26
N ALA A 92 2.37 3.59 11.10
CA ALA A 92 2.09 2.19 10.87
C ALA A 92 2.74 1.30 11.93
N PRO A 93 2.34 1.40 13.22
CA PRO A 93 2.87 0.52 14.26
C PRO A 93 2.52 -0.96 13.99
N PRO A 94 3.15 -1.93 14.66
CA PRO A 94 2.81 -3.35 14.55
C PRO A 94 1.55 -3.67 15.35
N ILE A 95 0.90 -4.80 15.05
CA ILE A 95 -0.33 -5.21 15.76
C ILE A 95 -0.02 -5.45 17.22
N ASN A 96 -0.77 -4.77 18.08
CA ASN A 96 -0.83 -5.05 19.50
C ASN A 96 -2.10 -5.88 19.77
N GLU A 97 -1.96 -7.03 20.42
CA GLU A 97 -3.10 -7.90 20.76
C GLU A 97 -4.08 -7.24 21.74
N PHE A 98 -3.58 -6.34 22.60
CA PHE A 98 -4.33 -5.61 23.62
C PHE A 98 -4.91 -4.28 23.13
N SER A 99 -4.43 -3.78 21.99
CA SER A 99 -4.97 -2.60 21.32
C SER A 99 -4.91 -2.82 19.81
N PRO A 100 -5.71 -3.77 19.29
CA PRO A 100 -5.80 -3.94 17.86
C PRO A 100 -6.42 -2.69 17.27
N ASN A 101 -5.76 -2.07 16.30
CA ASN A 101 -6.48 -1.26 15.34
C ASN A 101 -7.42 -2.23 14.62
N ILE A 102 -8.71 -2.17 14.98
CA ILE A 102 -9.75 -2.96 14.33
C ILE A 102 -9.91 -2.34 12.94
N GLY A 103 -9.35 -3.00 11.93
CA GLY A 103 -9.64 -2.64 10.54
C GLY A 103 -11.14 -2.90 10.28
N PRO A 104 -11.91 -1.93 9.79
CA PRO A 104 -13.38 -2.06 9.68
C PRO A 104 -13.90 -3.08 8.65
N PHE A 105 -13.05 -3.90 8.02
CA PHE A 105 -13.43 -4.60 6.79
C PHE A 105 -13.16 -6.11 6.75
N PHE A 106 -12.60 -6.71 7.81
CA PHE A 106 -12.34 -8.15 7.85
C PHE A 106 -12.92 -8.78 9.12
N ASP A 107 -14.08 -9.42 9.00
CA ASP A 107 -14.75 -10.20 10.06
C ASP A 107 -14.03 -11.54 10.38
N ASN A 108 -12.76 -11.67 9.98
CA ASN A 108 -12.00 -12.92 10.04
C ASN A 108 -10.70 -12.81 10.86
N GLY A 109 -10.69 -11.99 11.91
CA GLY A 109 -9.55 -11.89 12.83
C GLY A 109 -8.29 -11.25 12.25
N SER A 110 -8.35 -10.70 11.03
CA SER A 110 -7.25 -9.98 10.40
C SER A 110 -7.16 -8.57 10.96
N LYS A 111 -6.44 -8.43 12.07
CA LYS A 111 -6.07 -7.14 12.68
C LYS A 111 -5.16 -6.40 11.70
N LEU A 112 -5.39 -5.11 11.45
CA LEU A 112 -4.56 -4.27 10.58
C LEU A 112 -4.12 -3.03 11.35
N CYS A 113 -2.83 -2.70 11.34
CA CYS A 113 -2.39 -1.50 12.06
C CYS A 113 -2.59 -0.21 11.32
N PHE A 114 -2.34 -0.19 10.01
CA PHE A 114 -2.59 0.96 9.18
C PHE A 114 -3.37 0.53 7.95
N ASN A 115 -4.63 0.95 7.90
CA ASN A 115 -5.55 0.63 6.81
C ASN A 115 -5.43 1.69 5.72
N ILE A 116 -5.10 1.28 4.50
CA ILE A 116 -4.98 2.17 3.34
C ILE A 116 -6.35 2.36 2.65
N GLY A 117 -7.22 1.35 2.73
CA GLY A 117 -8.52 1.33 2.07
C GLY A 117 -9.07 -0.09 2.02
N ARG A 118 -10.23 -0.26 1.37
CA ARG A 118 -10.86 -1.57 1.19
C ARG A 118 -10.68 -2.03 -0.26
N PRO A 119 -9.97 -3.14 -0.51
CA PRO A 119 -9.85 -3.72 -1.84
C PRO A 119 -11.22 -3.99 -2.47
N ILE A 120 -11.38 -3.74 -3.77
CA ILE A 120 -12.60 -4.15 -4.49
C ILE A 120 -12.73 -5.68 -4.54
N LEU A 121 -11.60 -6.39 -4.51
CA LEU A 121 -11.53 -7.85 -4.35
C LEU A 121 -12.03 -8.34 -2.97
N ALA A 122 -12.24 -7.44 -2.02
CA ALA A 122 -12.78 -7.71 -0.69
C ALA A 122 -14.08 -6.91 -0.42
N GLY A 123 -14.80 -6.51 -1.47
CA GLY A 123 -16.07 -5.79 -1.37
C GLY A 123 -15.94 -4.29 -1.05
N GLY A 124 -14.78 -3.69 -1.33
CA GLY A 124 -14.59 -2.23 -1.28
C GLY A 124 -15.24 -1.50 -2.43
N SER A 125 -15.54 -0.22 -2.21
CA SER A 125 -16.10 0.65 -3.23
C SER A 125 -15.01 1.45 -3.95
N PRO A 126 -15.33 2.10 -5.09
CA PRO A 126 -14.47 3.10 -5.72
C PRO A 126 -13.93 4.18 -4.76
N ALA A 127 -14.69 4.55 -3.72
CA ALA A 127 -14.29 5.55 -2.73
C ALA A 127 -13.25 5.02 -1.73
N ASP A 128 -13.14 3.70 -1.56
CA ASP A 128 -12.19 3.02 -0.67
C ASP A 128 -10.89 2.61 -1.39
N ALA A 129 -10.55 3.31 -2.47
CA ALA A 129 -9.51 2.93 -3.42
C ALA A 129 -8.20 2.51 -2.72
N THR A 130 -7.62 1.40 -3.17
CA THR A 130 -6.34 0.87 -2.67
C THR A 130 -5.30 0.84 -3.79
N PRO A 131 -3.99 0.83 -3.47
CA PRO A 131 -2.95 0.69 -4.49
C PRO A 131 -3.10 -0.63 -5.24
N LYS A 132 -3.03 -0.58 -6.57
CA LYS A 132 -3.23 -1.74 -7.45
C LYS A 132 -1.96 -2.15 -8.16
N VAL A 133 -1.68 -3.45 -8.16
CA VAL A 133 -0.57 -4.07 -8.86
C VAL A 133 -1.13 -5.01 -9.92
N GLY A 134 -0.75 -4.78 -11.18
CA GLY A 134 -1.20 -5.57 -12.32
C GLY A 134 -0.33 -6.80 -12.61
N PRO A 135 -0.71 -7.61 -13.59
CA PRO A 135 0.03 -8.83 -13.93
C PRO A 135 1.46 -8.53 -14.40
N ARG A 136 2.39 -9.43 -14.05
CA ARG A 136 3.84 -9.27 -14.34
C ARG A 136 4.47 -7.99 -13.79
N LYS A 137 3.86 -7.37 -12.78
CA LYS A 137 4.44 -6.20 -12.08
C LYS A 137 4.94 -6.63 -10.71
N THR A 138 5.84 -5.82 -10.17
CA THR A 138 6.41 -6.02 -8.84
C THR A 138 5.74 -5.13 -7.81
N LEU A 139 5.65 -5.63 -6.59
CA LEU A 139 5.42 -4.88 -5.36
C LEU A 139 6.69 -4.93 -4.52
N GLY A 140 7.23 -3.78 -4.16
CA GLY A 140 8.38 -3.64 -3.27
C GLY A 140 8.18 -2.49 -2.29
N ILE A 141 9.21 -2.22 -1.51
CA ILE A 141 9.25 -1.17 -0.50
C ILE A 141 10.47 -0.28 -0.72
N GLU A 142 10.30 1.01 -0.49
CA GLU A 142 11.38 2.00 -0.35
C GLU A 142 11.39 2.52 1.08
N VAL A 143 12.56 2.57 1.70
CA VAL A 143 12.78 3.13 3.04
C VAL A 143 13.82 4.23 2.96
N LYS A 144 13.55 5.37 3.60
CA LYS A 144 14.47 6.50 3.67
C LYS A 144 14.75 6.90 5.12
N ALA A 145 16.02 7.01 5.47
CA ALA A 145 16.43 7.62 6.74
C ALA A 145 16.41 9.16 6.62
N PRO A 146 16.05 9.90 7.68
CA PRO A 146 16.12 11.36 7.67
C PRO A 146 17.55 11.84 7.40
N ALA A 147 17.69 12.97 6.71
CA ALA A 147 19.00 13.57 6.47
C ALA A 147 19.64 14.06 7.77
N ALA A 148 20.98 14.04 7.84
CA ALA A 148 21.71 14.50 9.03
C ALA A 148 21.39 15.97 9.39
N GLY A 149 21.17 16.83 8.38
CA GLY A 149 20.77 18.23 8.57
C GLY A 149 19.40 18.42 9.24
N ASP A 150 18.54 17.40 9.18
CA ASP A 150 17.20 17.40 9.77
C ASP A 150 17.17 16.62 11.11
N GLY A 151 18.34 16.38 11.71
CA GLY A 151 18.47 15.59 12.93
C GLY A 151 18.38 14.07 12.71
N GLY A 152 18.61 13.60 11.47
CA GLY A 152 18.68 12.18 11.15
C GLY A 152 19.90 11.50 11.76
N ALA A 153 19.69 10.31 12.28
CA ALA A 153 20.72 9.41 12.77
C ALA A 153 20.76 8.14 11.93
N THR A 154 21.85 7.39 12.03
CA THR A 154 21.94 6.05 11.43
C THR A 154 20.83 5.16 12.00
N VAL A 155 20.14 4.45 11.13
CA VAL A 155 19.26 3.35 11.53
C VAL A 155 20.09 2.08 11.47
N ASP A 156 20.24 1.42 12.62
CA ASP A 156 21.09 0.24 12.83
C ASP A 156 20.33 -0.92 13.47
N GLN A 157 18.99 -0.85 13.50
CA GLN A 157 18.12 -1.92 13.95
C GLN A 157 17.29 -2.42 12.78
N ASP A 158 17.03 -3.73 12.77
CA ASP A 158 16.31 -4.35 11.67
C ASP A 158 14.88 -3.82 11.55
N LEU A 159 14.40 -3.76 10.31
CA LEU A 159 13.05 -3.34 9.97
C LEU A 159 12.38 -4.41 9.11
N THR A 160 11.17 -4.79 9.51
CA THR A 160 10.25 -5.54 8.65
C THR A 160 9.07 -4.64 8.28
N VAL A 161 8.87 -4.45 6.97
CA VAL A 161 7.67 -3.80 6.43
C VAL A 161 6.71 -4.91 6.00
N ARG A 162 5.67 -5.11 6.80
CA ARG A 162 4.61 -6.09 6.53
C ARG A 162 3.48 -5.44 5.76
N VAL A 163 3.20 -5.93 4.57
CA VAL A 163 2.12 -5.45 3.70
C VAL A 163 1.02 -6.49 3.66
N THR A 164 -0.21 -6.10 4.00
CA THR A 164 -1.38 -6.95 3.81
C THR A 164 -1.96 -6.70 2.42
N VAL A 165 -2.23 -7.78 1.70
CA VAL A 165 -2.66 -7.74 0.30
C VAL A 165 -3.87 -8.65 0.07
N ALA A 166 -4.73 -8.25 -0.86
CA ALA A 166 -5.74 -9.12 -1.47
C ALA A 166 -5.24 -9.47 -2.87
N GLU A 167 -4.94 -10.75 -3.11
CA GLU A 167 -4.40 -11.25 -4.37
C GLU A 167 -5.36 -12.28 -4.97
N VAL A 168 -5.58 -12.18 -6.29
CA VAL A 168 -6.31 -13.18 -7.06
C VAL A 168 -5.46 -13.61 -8.23
N LYS A 169 -5.43 -14.93 -8.47
CA LYS A 169 -4.87 -15.51 -9.68
C LYS A 169 -5.97 -16.02 -10.60
N GLY A 170 -5.91 -15.62 -11.87
CA GLY A 170 -6.84 -16.02 -12.92
C GLY A 170 -7.97 -15.02 -13.15
N GLU A 171 -8.23 -14.72 -14.42
CA GLU A 171 -9.25 -13.74 -14.83
C GLU A 171 -10.68 -14.22 -14.50
N GLU A 172 -10.99 -15.51 -14.62
CA GLU A 172 -12.32 -16.03 -14.26
C GLU A 172 -12.59 -15.96 -12.75
N THR A 173 -11.60 -16.29 -11.92
CA THR A 173 -11.71 -16.18 -10.46
C THR A 173 -11.91 -14.73 -10.04
N ALA A 174 -11.12 -13.81 -10.62
CA ALA A 174 -11.29 -12.38 -10.38
C ALA A 174 -12.68 -11.90 -10.80
N LYS A 175 -13.19 -12.35 -11.96
CA LYS A 175 -14.54 -12.01 -12.42
C LYS A 175 -15.60 -12.45 -11.43
N ARG A 176 -15.57 -13.72 -11.00
CA ARG A 176 -16.52 -14.29 -10.04
C ARG A 176 -16.54 -13.52 -8.71
N ILE A 177 -15.38 -13.08 -8.23
CA ILE A 177 -15.27 -12.29 -6.99
C ILE A 177 -15.90 -10.91 -7.17
N LEU A 178 -15.61 -10.24 -8.29
CA LEU A 178 -16.18 -8.93 -8.57
C LEU A 178 -17.70 -9.00 -8.80
N GLU A 179 -18.20 -10.08 -9.41
CA GLU A 179 -19.63 -10.36 -9.53
C GLU A 179 -20.27 -10.59 -8.15
N HIS A 180 -19.63 -11.38 -7.29
CA HIS A 180 -20.11 -11.63 -5.93
C HIS A 180 -20.24 -10.33 -5.10
N TYR A 181 -19.32 -9.38 -5.29
CA TYR A 181 -19.36 -8.08 -4.63
C TYR A 181 -20.08 -6.99 -5.44
N GLU A 182 -20.82 -7.35 -6.50
CA GLU A 182 -21.59 -6.43 -7.33
C GLU A 182 -20.75 -5.28 -7.93
N ALA A 183 -19.45 -5.52 -8.11
CA ALA A 183 -18.49 -4.58 -8.68
C ALA A 183 -18.48 -4.60 -10.22
N ILE A 184 -19.06 -5.64 -10.84
CA ILE A 184 -19.26 -5.71 -12.29
C ILE A 184 -20.65 -5.17 -12.66
N VAL A 185 -20.71 -4.35 -13.71
CA VAL A 185 -21.93 -3.82 -14.32
C VAL A 185 -22.21 -4.44 -15.68
N ALA A 186 -23.37 -4.12 -16.26
CA ALA A 186 -23.78 -4.59 -17.58
C ALA A 186 -22.67 -4.33 -18.62
N GLY A 187 -22.34 -5.37 -19.39
CA GLY A 187 -21.26 -5.32 -20.38
C GLY A 187 -19.87 -5.70 -19.86
N ASP A 188 -19.79 -6.41 -18.73
CA ASP A 188 -18.52 -6.89 -18.13
C ASP A 188 -17.53 -5.76 -17.83
N ALA A 189 -18.03 -4.61 -17.36
CA ALA A 189 -17.17 -3.52 -16.90
C ALA A 189 -17.14 -3.46 -15.38
N VAL A 190 -16.01 -3.07 -14.81
CA VAL A 190 -15.87 -2.82 -13.37
C VAL A 190 -16.35 -1.40 -13.08
N ARG A 191 -17.33 -1.27 -12.19
CA ARG A 191 -17.88 0.01 -11.75
C ARG A 191 -16.81 0.82 -11.03
N GLN A 192 -16.59 2.04 -11.49
CA GLN A 192 -15.66 3.00 -10.89
C GLN A 192 -16.34 4.36 -10.65
N SER A 193 -17.66 4.46 -10.80
CA SER A 193 -18.41 5.67 -10.51
C SER A 193 -18.37 6.04 -9.03
N PHE A 194 -18.40 7.34 -8.74
CA PHE A 194 -18.49 7.88 -7.37
C PHE A 194 -19.24 9.20 -7.35
N GLU A 195 -19.74 9.57 -6.18
CA GLU A 195 -20.38 10.87 -5.93
C GLU A 195 -19.46 11.74 -5.07
N LEU A 196 -19.30 13.00 -5.45
CA LEU A 196 -18.69 14.03 -4.60
C LEU A 196 -19.80 14.88 -3.99
N ILE A 197 -19.76 15.03 -2.67
CA ILE A 197 -20.70 15.85 -1.93
C ILE A 197 -19.94 17.03 -1.32
N ASP A 198 -20.33 18.24 -1.71
CA ASP A 198 -19.91 19.48 -1.07
C ASP A 198 -20.86 19.75 0.10
N LEU A 199 -20.39 19.47 1.32
CA LEU A 199 -21.17 19.63 2.55
C LEU A 199 -21.45 21.10 2.90
N GLU A 200 -20.61 22.03 2.44
CA GLU A 200 -20.78 23.46 2.74
C GLU A 200 -21.87 24.08 1.86
N ARG A 201 -21.92 23.66 0.59
CA ARG A 201 -22.89 24.17 -0.40
C ARG A 201 -24.10 23.27 -0.58
N ASN A 202 -24.12 22.11 0.07
CA ASN A 202 -25.11 21.06 -0.10
C ASN A 202 -25.33 20.70 -1.58
N LEU A 203 -24.23 20.56 -2.31
CA LEU A 203 -24.22 20.17 -3.73
C LEU A 203 -23.66 18.76 -3.86
N SER A 204 -24.19 17.98 -4.80
CA SER A 204 -23.58 16.72 -5.18
C SER A 204 -23.36 16.62 -6.68
N ALA A 205 -22.31 15.89 -7.05
CA ALA A 205 -21.96 15.62 -8.43
C ALA A 205 -21.53 14.16 -8.58
N THR A 206 -22.23 13.43 -9.44
CA THR A 206 -21.88 12.06 -9.80
C THR A 206 -20.91 12.07 -10.96
N TYR A 207 -19.85 11.26 -10.83
CA TYR A 207 -18.87 11.04 -11.87
C TYR A 207 -18.96 9.59 -12.33
N ASP A 208 -19.51 9.39 -13.52
CA ASP A 208 -19.60 8.05 -14.10
C ASP A 208 -18.29 7.62 -14.72
N LYS A 209 -17.85 6.41 -14.33
CA LYS A 209 -16.65 5.79 -14.88
C LYS A 209 -16.78 4.29 -14.74
N ASP A 210 -16.60 3.59 -15.85
CA ASP A 210 -16.47 2.14 -15.87
C ASP A 210 -15.19 1.76 -16.61
N VAL A 211 -14.59 0.64 -16.21
CA VAL A 211 -13.39 0.11 -16.87
C VAL A 211 -13.69 -1.30 -17.31
N ALA A 212 -13.57 -1.57 -18.62
CA ALA A 212 -13.76 -2.91 -19.17
C ALA A 212 -12.93 -3.95 -18.39
N PHE A 213 -13.59 -4.99 -17.89
CA PHE A 213 -12.93 -5.99 -17.07
C PHE A 213 -11.88 -6.74 -17.89
N SER A 214 -10.66 -6.72 -17.38
CA SER A 214 -9.58 -7.63 -17.72
C SER A 214 -8.51 -7.44 -16.65
N VAL A 215 -7.79 -8.51 -16.30
CA VAL A 215 -6.64 -8.41 -15.38
C VAL A 215 -5.57 -7.44 -15.90
N LYS A 216 -5.48 -7.27 -17.23
CA LYS A 216 -4.55 -6.30 -17.86
C LYS A 216 -4.95 -4.85 -17.64
N ASN A 217 -6.22 -4.57 -17.36
CA ASN A 217 -6.73 -3.23 -17.09
C ASN A 217 -6.72 -2.90 -15.59
N TRP A 218 -6.21 -3.79 -14.72
CA TRP A 218 -6.31 -3.64 -13.27
C TRP A 218 -5.72 -2.32 -12.75
N THR A 219 -4.59 -1.89 -13.30
CA THR A 219 -3.92 -0.63 -12.93
C THR A 219 -4.65 0.63 -13.42
N LYS A 220 -5.72 0.50 -14.22
CA LYS A 220 -6.53 1.64 -14.70
C LYS A 220 -7.71 1.97 -13.78
N LEU A 221 -8.04 1.06 -12.85
CA LEU A 221 -9.00 1.29 -11.79
C LEU A 221 -8.45 2.32 -10.78
N HIS A 222 -9.30 2.93 -9.97
CA HIS A 222 -8.89 3.85 -8.90
C HIS A 222 -7.81 3.25 -8.00
N GLY A 223 -6.84 4.05 -7.58
CA GLY A 223 -5.68 3.57 -6.84
C GLY A 223 -4.60 2.87 -7.69
N GLY A 224 -4.86 2.51 -8.95
CA GLY A 224 -3.85 1.96 -9.86
C GLY A 224 -3.06 3.01 -10.61
N MET A 225 -1.75 2.82 -10.79
CA MET A 225 -0.81 3.80 -11.38
C MET A 225 -1.21 4.35 -12.76
N ASP A 226 -2.00 3.60 -13.52
CA ASP A 226 -2.45 3.97 -14.88
C ASP A 226 -3.89 4.53 -14.90
N ALA A 227 -4.44 4.91 -13.73
CA ALA A 227 -5.80 5.42 -13.62
C ALA A 227 -6.00 6.77 -14.34
N ASN A 228 -6.92 6.78 -15.30
CA ASN A 228 -7.36 7.99 -15.99
C ASN A 228 -8.36 8.79 -15.14
N LYS A 229 -8.39 10.11 -15.31
CA LYS A 229 -9.39 10.99 -14.69
C LYS A 229 -10.81 10.65 -15.20
N PRO A 230 -11.87 10.76 -14.38
CA PRO A 230 -11.83 11.04 -12.93
C PRO A 230 -11.23 9.85 -12.16
N ARG A 231 -10.45 10.14 -11.11
CA ARG A 231 -9.75 9.11 -10.34
C ARG A 231 -9.67 9.43 -8.86
N ILE A 232 -9.77 8.39 -8.05
CA ILE A 232 -9.54 8.41 -6.62
C ILE A 232 -8.22 7.70 -6.34
N TRP A 233 -7.42 8.28 -5.45
CA TRP A 233 -6.20 7.67 -4.93
C TRP A 233 -6.36 7.48 -3.42
N PRO A 234 -5.88 6.37 -2.85
CA PRO A 234 -5.64 6.33 -1.41
C PRO A 234 -4.64 7.42 -1.07
N TYR A 235 -5.02 8.36 -0.22
CA TYR A 235 -4.15 9.45 0.17
C TYR A 235 -3.77 9.31 1.64
N VAL A 236 -2.49 8.99 1.86
CA VAL A 236 -1.87 8.91 3.17
C VAL A 236 -0.55 9.64 3.07
N SER A 237 -0.40 10.71 3.85
CA SER A 237 0.82 11.50 3.84
C SER A 237 1.19 11.93 5.26
N TYR A 238 2.49 11.94 5.52
CA TYR A 238 3.11 12.65 6.63
C TYR A 238 3.76 13.94 6.10
N SER A 239 4.05 14.89 6.98
CA SER A 239 4.86 16.07 6.62
C SER A 239 6.23 15.63 6.13
N GLN A 240 6.39 15.50 4.82
CA GLN A 240 7.69 15.50 4.17
C GLN A 240 8.17 16.94 4.28
N ASN A 241 9.08 17.24 5.21
CA ASN A 241 9.59 18.59 5.36
C ASN A 241 10.15 19.07 4.01
N MET A 242 9.46 20.01 3.36
CA MET A 242 10.16 20.96 2.51
C MET A 242 11.09 21.73 3.46
N ALA A 243 12.33 21.94 3.01
CA ALA A 243 13.30 22.81 3.67
C ALA A 243 12.60 24.03 4.32
N ASN A 244 13.00 24.39 5.53
CA ASN A 244 12.50 25.57 6.26
C ASN A 244 12.21 26.72 5.28
N THR A 245 10.94 26.98 5.00
CA THR A 245 10.54 28.24 4.35
C THR A 245 10.72 29.30 5.42
N THR A 246 11.88 29.95 5.44
CA THR A 246 12.06 31.19 6.18
C THR A 246 11.09 32.22 5.60
N LEU A 247 10.07 32.57 6.38
CA LEU A 247 9.26 33.77 6.18
C LEU A 247 10.06 35.01 6.58
#